data_AF-A0A838QCC1-F1
#
_entry.id   AF-A0A838QCC1-F1
#
_cell.length_a   1.000
_cell.length_b   1.000
_cell.length_c   1.000
_cell.angle_alpha   90.00
_cell.angle_beta   90.00
_cell.angle_gamma   90.00
#
_symmetry.space_group_name_H-M   'P 1'
#
loop_
_entity.id
_entity.type
_entity.pdbx_description
1 polymer ?
#
loop_
_entity_poly.entity_id
_entity_poly.type
_entity_poly.pdbx_seq_one_letter_code
_entity_poly.pdbx_strand_id
1 'polypeptide(L)'
;MTSGRTPDDRSRFIYGNDHRVRSQPLCVGALLLMAAASACTPAGVAPPPNPSRTTAAINPVDVRSRIYIIADDSMRGRQSGTRGNFMMTEYLAAEAARLGLEPGGENGTWFQTLPLVRRVPDSTSSISVGGAPLGIFTDFAPVKPTLTLRVG
;
A
#
# COMPACT_ATOMS: atom_id res chain seq x y z
N MET A 1 8.75 42.68 1.11
CA MET A 1 9.75 42.12 0.17
C MET A 1 9.28 40.71 -0.20
N THR A 2 8.18 40.51 -0.94
CA THR A 2 8.01 40.63 -2.40
C THR A 2 9.00 39.80 -3.21
N SER A 3 8.55 38.65 -3.70
CA SER A 3 8.57 38.25 -5.13
C SER A 3 8.26 36.75 -5.16
N GLY A 4 7.15 36.25 -5.69
CA GLY A 4 6.47 36.69 -6.91
C GLY A 4 6.85 35.76 -8.05
N ARG A 5 6.09 34.67 -8.21
CA ARG A 5 5.78 34.08 -9.52
C ARG A 5 4.52 33.22 -9.41
N THR A 6 3.47 33.72 -10.02
CA THR A 6 2.28 33.03 -10.53
C THR A 6 2.23 33.43 -12.02
N PRO A 7 1.35 32.88 -12.88
CA PRO A 7 1.27 31.53 -13.44
C PRO A 7 1.31 31.54 -15.00
N ASP A 8 1.68 30.43 -15.65
CA ASP A 8 1.28 30.09 -17.02
C ASP A 8 1.24 28.56 -17.17
N ASP A 9 0.09 27.93 -17.37
CA ASP A 9 -0.67 27.82 -18.62
C ASP A 9 0.22 27.53 -19.84
N ARG A 10 0.49 26.24 -20.09
CA ARG A 10 0.00 25.55 -21.31
C ARG A 10 0.54 24.12 -21.42
N SER A 11 -0.41 23.20 -21.44
CA SER A 11 -0.51 22.11 -22.41
C SER A 11 0.75 21.76 -23.23
N ARG A 12 1.26 20.54 -23.04
CA ARG A 12 1.29 19.54 -24.12
C ARG A 12 1.78 18.19 -23.62
N PHE A 13 0.83 17.27 -23.58
CA PHE A 13 1.04 15.85 -23.75
C PHE A 13 1.83 15.62 -25.05
N ILE A 14 3.04 15.09 -24.95
CA ILE A 14 3.75 14.44 -26.07
C ILE A 14 4.25 13.11 -25.54
N TYR A 15 3.38 12.09 -25.64
CA TYR A 15 3.84 10.71 -25.75
C TYR A 15 4.27 10.55 -27.21
N GLY A 16 5.57 10.51 -27.45
CA GLY A 16 6.14 10.37 -28.77
C GLY A 16 7.21 9.29 -28.73
N ASN A 17 6.83 8.05 -29.03
CA ASN A 17 7.75 7.14 -29.68
C ASN A 17 7.00 6.14 -30.56
N ASP A 18 6.55 6.64 -31.72
CA ASP A 18 6.14 5.83 -32.86
C ASP A 18 7.39 5.15 -33.45
N HIS A 19 7.65 3.91 -33.06
CA HIS A 19 8.51 3.02 -33.83
C HIS A 19 7.65 2.11 -34.70
N ARG A 20 7.33 2.62 -35.89
CA ARG A 20 6.83 1.82 -37.01
C ARG A 20 7.93 0.86 -37.46
N VAL A 21 7.87 -0.39 -37.01
CA VAL A 21 8.67 -1.45 -37.62
C VAL A 21 7.91 -2.02 -38.82
N ARG A 22 8.59 -1.80 -39.95
CA ARG A 22 8.23 -1.98 -41.34
C ARG A 22 7.87 -3.44 -41.67
N SER A 23 6.70 -3.62 -42.25
CA SER A 23 6.24 -4.81 -42.95
C SER A 23 6.91 -4.92 -44.33
N GLN A 24 7.42 -6.10 -44.68
CA GLN A 24 7.65 -6.57 -46.06
C GLN A 24 7.66 -8.12 -46.11
N PRO A 25 7.36 -8.74 -47.29
CA PRO A 25 6.40 -9.84 -47.36
C PRO A 25 6.98 -11.22 -47.73
N LEU A 26 6.19 -12.24 -47.36
CA LEU A 26 5.90 -13.50 -48.09
C LEU A 26 7.06 -14.19 -48.83
N CYS A 27 7.56 -15.28 -48.25
CA CYS A 27 8.04 -16.43 -49.03
C CYS A 27 7.17 -17.63 -48.68
N VAL A 28 6.31 -17.97 -49.64
CA VAL A 28 5.52 -19.19 -49.74
C VAL A 28 6.50 -20.37 -49.83
N GLY A 29 6.35 -21.35 -48.94
CA GLY A 29 7.15 -22.57 -48.94
C GLY A 29 6.51 -23.60 -48.01
N ALA A 30 5.62 -24.38 -48.60
CA ALA A 30 4.76 -25.35 -47.94
C ALA A 30 5.53 -26.55 -47.33
N LEU A 31 4.76 -27.30 -46.53
CA LEU A 31 4.95 -28.70 -46.17
C LEU A 31 5.95 -29.00 -45.04
N LEU A 32 5.41 -29.14 -43.82
CA LEU A 32 5.49 -30.39 -43.06
C LEU A 32 4.58 -30.30 -41.82
N LEU A 33 3.51 -31.08 -41.86
CA LEU A 33 2.73 -31.50 -40.69
C LEU A 33 3.69 -32.05 -39.63
N MET A 34 3.71 -31.47 -38.43
CA MET A 34 3.85 -32.24 -37.20
C MET A 34 3.44 -31.42 -35.98
N ALA A 35 2.54 -32.02 -35.22
CA ALA A 35 2.03 -31.70 -33.90
C ALA A 35 2.90 -30.79 -33.00
N ALA A 36 2.30 -29.70 -32.52
CA ALA A 36 2.64 -29.12 -31.22
C ALA A 36 1.50 -28.22 -30.70
N ALA A 37 0.35 -28.83 -30.39
CA ALA A 37 -0.53 -28.26 -29.37
C ALA A 37 0.11 -28.58 -28.01
N SER A 38 1.05 -27.75 -27.56
CA SER A 38 1.63 -27.92 -26.23
C SER A 38 1.87 -26.58 -25.54
N ALA A 39 1.19 -26.45 -24.41
CA ALA A 39 1.45 -25.56 -23.29
C ALA A 39 1.26 -24.05 -23.50
N CYS A 40 0.03 -23.60 -23.24
CA CYS A 40 -0.16 -22.35 -22.52
C CYS A 40 0.34 -22.58 -21.08
N THR A 41 1.64 -22.37 -20.85
CA THR A 41 2.20 -22.37 -19.49
C THR A 41 1.80 -21.04 -18.85
N PRO A 42 1.02 -21.00 -17.75
CA PRO A 42 0.90 -19.78 -16.99
C PRO A 42 2.31 -19.39 -16.54
N ALA A 43 2.74 -18.18 -16.86
CA ALA A 43 3.98 -17.62 -16.34
C ALA A 43 3.88 -17.70 -14.81
N GLY A 44 4.60 -18.67 -14.23
CA GLY A 44 4.67 -18.83 -12.79
C GLY A 44 5.15 -17.53 -12.21
N VAL A 45 4.32 -16.89 -11.38
CA VAL A 45 4.74 -15.79 -10.52
C VAL A 45 5.90 -16.34 -9.71
N ALA A 46 7.11 -15.85 -9.99
CA ALA A 46 8.28 -16.25 -9.23
C ALA A 46 7.99 -15.97 -7.76
N PRO A 47 8.22 -16.93 -6.85
CA PRO A 47 8.06 -16.68 -5.42
C PRO A 47 8.87 -15.44 -5.04
N PRO A 48 8.35 -14.61 -4.12
CA PRO A 48 9.05 -13.38 -3.73
C PRO A 48 10.49 -13.74 -3.35
N PRO A 49 11.48 -12.97 -3.82
CA PRO A 49 12.88 -13.27 -3.54
C PRO A 49 13.07 -13.37 -2.03
N ASN A 50 13.68 -14.47 -1.58
CA ASN A 50 14.07 -14.60 -0.19
C ASN A 50 14.96 -13.40 0.18
N PRO A 51 14.71 -12.74 1.33
CA PRO A 51 15.45 -11.53 1.69
C PRO A 51 16.94 -11.84 1.71
N SER A 52 17.68 -11.17 0.83
CA SER A 52 19.12 -11.28 0.78
C SER A 52 19.74 -10.58 1.99
N ARG A 53 20.92 -11.05 2.43
CA ARG A 53 21.65 -10.41 3.52
C ARG A 53 21.98 -8.97 3.14
N THR A 54 21.67 -8.03 4.03
CA THR A 54 21.88 -6.60 3.80
C THR A 54 23.37 -6.24 3.82
N THR A 55 23.76 -5.33 2.94
CA THR A 55 25.10 -4.71 2.93
C THR A 55 25.06 -3.33 3.60
N ALA A 56 26.22 -2.78 4.00
CA ALA A 56 26.27 -1.44 4.59
C ALA A 56 25.87 -0.32 3.62
N ALA A 57 26.08 -0.55 2.31
CA ALA A 57 25.66 0.38 1.27
C ALA A 57 24.15 0.26 1.03
N ILE A 58 23.51 1.39 0.69
CA ILE A 58 22.10 1.39 0.28
C ILE A 58 22.00 0.77 -1.11
N ASN A 59 21.38 -0.41 -1.18
CA ASN A 59 21.15 -1.15 -2.43
C ASN A 59 19.64 -1.19 -2.76
N PRO A 60 19.22 -0.86 -3.99
CA PRO A 60 17.83 -0.98 -4.41
C PRO A 60 17.20 -2.37 -4.16
N VAL A 61 17.97 -3.44 -4.31
CA VAL A 61 17.50 -4.82 -4.10
C VAL A 61 17.17 -5.07 -2.62
N ASP A 62 18.02 -4.60 -1.71
CA ASP A 62 17.83 -4.74 -0.26
C ASP A 62 16.60 -3.95 0.20
N VAL A 63 16.46 -2.71 -0.26
CA VAL A 63 15.31 -1.85 0.04
C VAL A 63 14.01 -2.48 -0.46
N ARG A 64 14.01 -2.95 -1.71
CA ARG A 64 12.85 -3.60 -2.32
C ARG A 64 12.40 -4.83 -1.54
N SER A 65 13.34 -5.69 -1.15
CA SER A 65 13.04 -6.90 -0.37
C SER A 65 12.38 -6.58 0.96
N ARG A 66 12.88 -5.56 1.67
CA ARG A 66 12.31 -5.10 2.95
C ARG A 66 10.92 -4.49 2.79
N ILE A 67 10.72 -3.65 1.76
CA ILE A 67 9.42 -3.06 1.47
C ILE A 67 8.38 -4.14 1.17
N TYR A 68 8.75 -5.18 0.40
CA TYR A 68 7.82 -6.26 0.11
C TYR A 68 7.41 -7.03 1.37
N ILE A 69 8.34 -7.35 2.27
CA ILE A 69 8.01 -8.01 3.54
C ILE A 69 6.99 -7.19 4.34
N ILE A 70 7.23 -5.89 4.54
CA ILE A 70 6.35 -5.06 5.38
C ILE A 70 5.03 -4.66 4.71
N ALA A 71 4.93 -4.85 3.40
CA ALA A 71 3.74 -4.56 2.59
C ALA A 71 2.94 -5.83 2.23
N ASP A 72 3.45 -7.01 2.57
CA ASP A 72 2.80 -8.28 2.29
C ASP A 72 1.50 -8.44 3.10
N ASP A 73 0.52 -9.14 2.52
CA ASP A 73 -0.78 -9.41 3.18
C ASP A 73 -0.61 -10.19 4.50
N SER A 74 0.46 -10.97 4.64
CA SER A 74 0.83 -11.64 5.89
C SER A 74 1.07 -10.69 7.06
N MET A 75 1.42 -9.42 6.79
CA MET A 75 1.56 -8.38 7.81
C MET A 75 0.22 -7.77 8.25
N ARG A 76 -0.89 -8.10 7.56
CA ARG A 76 -2.27 -7.72 7.94
C ARG A 76 -2.51 -6.22 8.10
N GLY A 77 -1.75 -5.41 7.36
CA GLY A 77 -1.80 -3.94 7.42
C GLY A 77 -1.05 -3.34 8.62
N ARG A 78 -1.07 -2.01 8.75
CA ARG A 78 -0.25 -1.28 9.75
C ARG A 78 -1.03 -0.20 10.49
N GLN A 79 -2.36 -0.37 10.58
CA GLN A 79 -3.19 0.57 11.32
C GLN A 79 -2.90 0.46 12.83
N SER A 80 -2.59 1.58 13.48
CA SER A 80 -2.27 1.60 14.91
C SER A 80 -3.35 0.93 15.77
N GLY A 81 -2.92 0.14 16.76
CA GLY A 81 -3.82 -0.62 17.63
C GLY A 81 -4.43 -1.89 17.00
N THR A 82 -4.07 -2.22 15.75
CA THR A 82 -4.45 -3.51 15.12
C THR A 82 -3.34 -4.55 15.23
N ARG A 83 -3.66 -5.83 14.99
CA ARG A 83 -2.67 -6.93 15.01
C ARG A 83 -1.49 -6.67 14.08
N GLY A 84 -1.74 -6.17 12.88
CA GLY A 84 -0.67 -5.91 11.90
C GLY A 84 0.29 -4.79 12.33
N ASN A 85 -0.20 -3.79 13.08
CA ASN A 85 0.67 -2.81 13.73
C ASN A 85 1.64 -3.46 14.72
N PHE A 86 1.17 -4.39 15.56
CA PHE A 86 2.06 -5.12 16.49
C PHE A 86 3.12 -5.95 15.75
N MET A 87 2.73 -6.66 14.68
CA MET A 87 3.68 -7.41 13.85
C MET A 87 4.74 -6.49 13.23
N MET A 88 4.34 -5.32 12.75
CA MET A 88 5.27 -4.34 12.18
C MET A 88 6.23 -3.79 13.24
N THR A 89 5.76 -3.48 14.45
CA THR A 89 6.63 -3.01 15.53
C THR A 89 7.61 -4.09 16.00
N GLU A 90 7.18 -5.35 16.05
CA GLU A 90 8.06 -6.49 16.35
C GLU A 90 9.13 -6.66 15.27
N TYR A 91 8.75 -6.56 13.99
CA TYR A 91 9.70 -6.59 12.87
C TYR A 91 10.76 -5.48 12.99
N LEU A 92 10.36 -4.25 13.32
CA LEU A 92 11.29 -3.15 13.51
C LEU A 92 12.23 -3.36 14.71
N ALA A 93 11.70 -3.86 15.83
CA ALA A 93 12.54 -4.19 17.00
C ALA A 93 13.58 -5.26 16.64
N ALA A 94 13.19 -6.29 15.89
CA ALA A 94 14.11 -7.33 15.43
C ALA A 94 15.18 -6.78 14.47
N GLU A 95 14.82 -5.90 13.53
CA GLU A 95 15.79 -5.27 12.64
C GLU A 95 16.74 -4.32 13.39
N ALA A 96 16.24 -3.55 14.36
CA ALA A 96 17.07 -2.70 15.21
C ALA A 96 18.08 -3.51 16.03
N ALA A 97 17.63 -4.61 16.65
CA ALA A 97 18.50 -5.55 17.36
C ALA A 97 19.53 -6.19 16.42
N ARG A 98 19.12 -6.58 15.20
CA ARG A 98 20.01 -7.15 14.17
C ARG A 98 21.11 -6.17 13.75
N LEU A 99 20.84 -4.87 13.82
CA LEU A 99 21.82 -3.80 13.55
C LEU A 99 22.72 -3.49 14.74
N GLY A 100 22.53 -4.14 15.89
CA GLY A 100 23.31 -3.91 17.10
C GLY A 100 22.92 -2.65 17.87
N LEU A 101 21.72 -2.12 17.64
CA LEU A 101 21.19 -1.03 18.45
C LEU A 101 20.79 -1.53 19.84
N GLU A 102 20.68 -0.60 20.78
CA GLU A 102 20.16 -0.86 22.12
C GLU A 102 18.68 -0.44 22.22
N PRO A 103 17.88 -1.12 23.06
CA PRO A 103 16.49 -0.76 23.30
C PRO A 103 16.35 0.60 24.00
N GLY A 104 15.52 1.48 23.44
CA GLY A 104 15.25 2.83 23.98
C GLY A 104 13.83 3.04 24.52
N GLY A 105 13.07 1.97 24.71
CA GLY A 105 11.69 2.00 25.18
C GLY A 105 11.53 1.87 26.70
N GLU A 106 10.30 1.62 27.11
CA GLU A 106 9.91 1.51 28.52
C GLU A 106 10.64 0.34 29.20
N ASN A 107 11.22 0.55 30.38
CA ASN A 107 11.88 -0.48 31.18
C ASN A 107 12.94 -1.31 30.43
N GLY A 108 13.67 -0.69 29.49
CA GLY A 108 14.68 -1.38 28.69
C GLY A 108 14.12 -2.27 27.58
N THR A 109 12.84 -2.11 27.23
CA THR A 109 12.21 -2.76 26.07
C THR A 109 12.39 -1.92 24.79
N TRP A 110 11.93 -2.45 23.66
CA TRP A 110 11.93 -1.73 22.37
C TRP A 110 10.69 -0.84 22.16
N PHE A 111 9.76 -0.83 23.10
CA PHE A 111 8.40 -0.34 22.86
C PHE A 111 8.04 0.83 23.77
N GLN A 112 7.20 1.71 23.24
CA GLN A 112 6.50 2.74 23.99
C GLN A 112 5.01 2.49 23.88
N THR A 113 4.31 2.45 25.02
CA THR A 113 2.89 2.20 25.08
C THR A 113 2.12 3.51 24.96
N LEU A 114 1.35 3.66 23.88
CA LEU A 114 0.51 4.83 23.65
C LEU A 114 -0.97 4.51 23.94
N PRO A 115 -1.69 5.32 24.73
CA PRO A 115 -3.10 5.10 25.04
C PRO A 115 -3.99 5.50 23.84
N LEU A 116 -4.14 4.59 22.88
CA LEU A 116 -4.99 4.81 21.70
C LEU A 116 -6.48 4.61 22.04
N VAL A 117 -7.32 5.53 21.57
CA VAL A 117 -8.78 5.43 21.70
C VAL A 117 -9.40 5.22 20.33
N ARG A 118 -10.06 4.07 20.15
CA ARG A 118 -10.85 3.77 18.94
C ARG A 118 -12.33 4.03 19.21
N ARG A 119 -12.95 4.83 18.37
CA ARG A 119 -14.41 5.06 18.39
C ARG A 119 -15.01 4.43 17.14
N VAL A 120 -16.03 3.61 17.34
CA VAL A 120 -16.82 3.01 16.27
C VAL A 120 -18.29 3.23 16.57
N PRO A 121 -19.13 3.45 15.54
CA PRO A 121 -20.58 3.44 15.73
C PRO A 121 -21.02 2.08 16.26
N ASP A 122 -22.01 2.08 17.15
CA ASP A 122 -22.64 0.85 17.60
C ASP A 122 -23.47 0.25 16.45
N SER A 123 -23.43 -1.08 16.29
CA SER A 123 -24.09 -1.76 15.18
C SER A 123 -25.63 -1.68 15.22
N THR A 124 -26.22 -1.32 16.36
CA THR A 124 -27.66 -1.17 16.54
C THR A 124 -28.14 0.28 16.40
N SER A 125 -27.21 1.24 16.28
CA SER A 125 -27.56 2.65 16.10
C SER A 125 -28.11 2.91 14.70
N SER A 126 -29.26 3.58 14.61
CA SER A 126 -29.87 3.98 13.34
C SER A 126 -30.44 5.40 13.41
N ILE A 127 -30.54 6.05 12.25
CA ILE A 127 -31.22 7.33 12.07
C ILE A 127 -32.24 7.14 10.95
N SER A 128 -33.43 7.71 11.12
CA SER A 128 -34.44 7.77 10.06
C SER A 128 -35.02 9.18 9.95
N VAL A 129 -35.41 9.58 8.74
CA VAL A 129 -36.07 10.86 8.45
C VAL A 129 -37.38 10.56 7.75
N GLY A 130 -38.51 10.98 8.33
CA GLY A 130 -39.83 10.67 7.79
C GLY A 130 -40.14 9.17 7.69
N GLY A 131 -39.51 8.33 8.54
CA GLY A 131 -39.64 6.87 8.52
C GLY A 131 -38.71 6.16 7.53
N ALA A 132 -37.97 6.87 6.68
CA ALA A 132 -36.95 6.28 5.82
C ALA A 132 -35.61 6.12 6.57
N PRO A 133 -35.03 4.91 6.69
CA PRO A 133 -33.75 4.71 7.34
C PRO A 133 -32.60 5.29 6.50
N LEU A 134 -31.60 5.85 7.17
CA LEU A 134 -30.38 6.39 6.56
C LEU A 134 -29.20 5.45 6.78
N GLY A 135 -28.39 5.27 5.73
CA GLY A 135 -27.16 4.49 5.76
C GLY A 135 -26.01 5.24 6.40
N ILE A 136 -25.41 4.66 7.44
CA ILE A 136 -24.19 5.20 8.06
C ILE A 136 -23.02 5.17 7.05
N PHE A 137 -22.23 6.24 7.01
CA PHE A 137 -21.18 6.52 6.03
C PHE A 137 -21.63 6.59 4.56
N THR A 138 -22.94 6.47 4.27
CA THR A 138 -23.52 6.71 2.94
C THR A 138 -24.28 8.03 2.94
N ASP A 139 -25.23 8.17 3.86
CA ASP A 139 -26.13 9.33 3.98
C ASP A 139 -25.71 10.26 5.12
N PHE A 140 -25.11 9.71 6.19
CA PHE A 140 -24.61 10.51 7.32
C PHE A 140 -23.35 9.90 7.93
N ALA A 141 -22.51 10.71 8.56
CA ALA A 141 -21.36 10.25 9.33
C ALA A 141 -21.45 10.77 10.78
N PRO A 142 -21.36 9.90 11.80
CA PRO A 142 -21.34 10.36 13.18
C PRO A 142 -20.04 11.11 13.46
N VAL A 143 -20.16 12.37 13.85
CA VAL A 143 -19.04 13.18 14.35
C VAL A 143 -19.07 13.21 15.87
N LYS A 144 -17.91 13.43 16.50
CA LYS A 144 -17.86 13.71 17.94
C LYS A 144 -18.80 14.89 18.23
N PRO A 145 -19.79 14.76 19.14
CA PRO A 145 -20.65 15.88 19.45
C PRO A 145 -19.83 17.02 20.02
N THR A 146 -19.79 18.14 19.30
CA THR A 146 -19.38 19.42 19.85
C THR A 146 -20.58 19.93 20.63
N LEU A 147 -20.46 19.99 21.96
CA LEU A 147 -21.51 20.53 22.83
C LEU A 147 -21.72 22.01 22.50
N THR A 148 -22.59 22.28 21.53
CA THR A 148 -23.12 23.61 21.23
C THR A 148 -24.56 23.44 20.79
N LEU A 149 -25.35 22.75 21.61
CA LEU A 149 -26.79 22.74 21.44
C LEU A 149 -27.38 23.58 22.58
N ARG A 150 -27.62 24.88 22.30
CA ARG A 150 -28.62 25.62 23.06
C ARG A 150 -29.96 25.11 22.57
N VAL A 151 -30.60 24.29 23.38
CA VAL A 151 -32.03 24.04 23.27
C VAL A 151 -32.72 25.32 23.74
N GLY A 152 -33.51 25.92 22.86
CA GLY A 152 -34.42 27.03 23.14
C GLY A 152 -35.84 26.59 22.86
#